data_AF-A0A3D1XNY2-F1
#
_entry.id   AF-A0A3D1XNY2-F1
#
_cell.length_a   1.000
_cell.length_b   1.000
_cell.length_c   1.000
_cell.angle_alpha   90.00
_cell.angle_beta   90.00
_cell.angle_gamma   90.00
#
_symmetry.space_group_name_H-M   'P 1'
#
loop_
_entity.id
_entity.type
_entity.pdbx_description
1 polymer ?
#
loop_
_entity_poly.entity_id
_entity_poly.type
_entity_poly.pdbx_seq_one_letter_code
_entity_poly.pdbx_strand_id
1 'polypeptide(L)'
;LNKYRRKLLKSKPLLAKDLERYLLLVDDLPGVTVKSVLTPSEDQPGATDLTLIFENKRYAGGLGIDNRGSKFNGPIQLSGNASTNSLLGLYERIGFQGAVTKDTDELRFYSGFYEQPVSSEGTKIYFSGSASKSQPGADLEIFDVEGDSTTFTLRMTHPIIRSRAENLNTFFGFTRRDSTTKFLGETNSTDKLRIANFGLSYDFVDNYRGVNLLNINWSQGLNIFGASESGALQLSRPEGRASFSKISGEALRLQQLAPSWMLLGAASWQYSFVKLLASEEFGVGGSQFGRAFDPSEITGDHGLALKLELQKAFQFKKSYIQD
;
A
#
# COMPACT_ATOMS: atom_id res chain seq x y z
N LEU A 1 -23.43 -1.59 9.84
CA LEU A 1 -23.84 -0.56 10.84
C LEU A 1 -24.37 -1.14 12.17
N ASN A 2 -25.42 -1.99 12.18
CA ASN A 2 -26.01 -2.50 13.44
C ASN A 2 -25.01 -3.15 14.42
N LYS A 3 -23.97 -3.85 13.92
CA LYS A 3 -22.92 -4.45 14.76
C LYS A 3 -22.13 -3.38 15.54
N TYR A 4 -21.78 -2.26 14.90
CA TYR A 4 -21.10 -1.12 15.54
C TYR A 4 -21.97 -0.45 16.60
N ARG A 5 -23.26 -0.21 16.29
CA ARG A 5 -24.25 0.32 17.25
C ARG A 5 -24.30 -0.53 18.52
N ARG A 6 -24.36 -1.86 18.40
CA ARG A 6 -24.38 -2.77 19.56
C ARG A 6 -23.13 -2.64 20.43
N LYS A 7 -21.97 -2.36 19.83
CA LYS A 7 -20.72 -2.18 20.58
C LYS A 7 -20.71 -0.86 21.36
N LEU A 8 -21.18 0.23 20.74
CA LEU A 8 -21.39 1.51 21.42
C LEU A 8 -22.35 1.37 22.61
N LEU A 9 -23.50 0.72 22.43
CA LEU A 9 -24.50 0.53 23.50
C LEU A 9 -24.04 -0.36 24.66
N LYS A 10 -22.96 -1.15 24.47
CA LYS A 10 -22.35 -1.95 25.53
C LYS A 10 -21.42 -1.13 26.43
N SER A 11 -20.91 0.01 25.98
CA SER A 11 -20.10 0.93 26.79
C SER A 11 -21.03 1.74 27.70
N LYS A 12 -21.07 1.40 29.00
CA LYS A 12 -21.90 2.05 30.02
C LYS A 12 -21.08 2.33 31.30
N PRO A 13 -20.84 3.60 31.68
CA PRO A 13 -21.13 4.81 30.92
C PRO A 13 -20.36 4.87 29.59
N LEU A 14 -20.87 5.58 28.59
CA LEU A 14 -20.20 5.71 27.30
C LEU A 14 -18.87 6.44 27.47
N LEU A 15 -17.78 5.77 27.15
CA LEU A 15 -16.44 6.36 27.19
C LEU A 15 -16.14 7.08 25.87
N ALA A 16 -15.50 8.26 25.96
CA ALA A 16 -15.11 9.04 24.79
C ALA A 16 -14.24 8.23 23.82
N LYS A 17 -13.33 7.40 24.34
CA LYS A 17 -12.46 6.50 23.55
C LYS A 17 -13.26 5.47 22.73
N ASP A 18 -14.36 4.96 23.29
CA ASP A 18 -15.18 3.94 22.62
C ASP A 18 -16.01 4.62 21.53
N LEU A 19 -16.59 5.78 21.84
CA LEU A 19 -17.30 6.60 20.87
C LEU A 19 -16.40 6.94 19.68
N GLU A 20 -15.21 7.49 19.94
CA GLU A 20 -14.24 7.85 18.91
C GLU A 20 -13.86 6.64 18.05
N ARG A 21 -13.41 5.54 18.67
CA ARG A 21 -13.00 4.34 17.95
C ARG A 21 -14.09 3.84 17.03
N TYR A 22 -15.32 3.67 17.51
CA TYR A 22 -16.38 3.10 16.67
C TYR A 22 -16.88 4.06 15.60
N LEU A 23 -16.84 5.37 15.82
CA LEU A 23 -17.12 6.34 14.76
C LEU A 23 -16.07 6.24 13.65
N LEU A 24 -14.78 6.20 14.01
CA LEU A 24 -13.69 6.03 13.06
C LEU A 24 -13.77 4.69 12.31
N LEU A 25 -14.10 3.58 12.98
CA LEU A 25 -14.25 2.28 12.33
C LEU A 25 -15.43 2.22 11.35
N VAL A 26 -16.48 3.04 11.56
CA VAL A 26 -17.58 3.15 10.61
C VAL A 26 -17.19 4.06 9.44
N ASP A 27 -16.42 5.11 9.69
CA ASP A 27 -15.81 5.97 8.65
C ASP A 27 -14.77 5.21 7.81
N ASP A 28 -14.12 4.19 8.38
CA ASP A 28 -13.19 3.31 7.66
C ASP A 28 -13.91 2.33 6.70
N LEU A 29 -15.25 2.28 6.68
CA LEU A 29 -16.00 1.45 5.74
C LEU A 29 -15.92 2.03 4.32
N PRO A 30 -15.67 1.19 3.30
CA PRO A 30 -15.60 1.63 1.91
C PRO A 30 -16.78 2.50 1.48
N GLY A 31 -16.46 3.72 1.05
CA GLY A 31 -17.41 4.68 0.49
C GLY A 31 -18.35 5.31 1.52
N VAL A 32 -18.11 5.16 2.83
CA VAL A 32 -18.91 5.77 3.89
C VAL A 32 -18.14 6.94 4.48
N THR A 33 -18.81 8.07 4.67
CA THR A 33 -18.36 9.17 5.52
C THR A 33 -19.37 9.36 6.64
N VAL A 34 -18.90 9.47 7.88
CA VAL A 34 -19.77 9.61 9.06
C VAL A 34 -19.60 10.97 9.71
N LYS A 35 -20.71 11.69 9.90
CA LYS A 35 -20.80 12.84 10.79
C LYS A 35 -21.62 12.46 12.02
N SER A 36 -21.14 12.80 13.21
CA SER A 36 -21.81 12.53 14.47
C SER A 36 -22.29 13.82 15.13
N VAL A 37 -23.54 13.84 15.59
CA VAL A 37 -24.13 14.92 16.39
C VAL A 37 -24.63 14.34 17.70
N LEU A 38 -24.28 14.98 18.82
CA LEU A 38 -24.71 14.60 20.16
C LEU A 38 -25.71 15.65 20.67
N THR A 39 -26.88 15.21 21.11
CA THR A 39 -27.92 16.07 21.68
C THR A 39 -28.38 15.53 23.03
N PRO A 40 -28.74 16.36 24.02
CA PRO A 40 -29.38 15.88 25.25
C PRO A 40 -30.63 15.05 24.90
N SER A 41 -30.82 13.92 25.60
CA SER A 41 -32.01 13.09 25.37
C SER A 41 -33.24 13.76 25.97
N GLU A 42 -34.33 13.80 25.20
CA GLU A 42 -35.63 14.33 25.65
C GLU A 42 -36.32 13.35 26.62
N ASP A 43 -36.10 12.05 26.44
CA ASP A 43 -36.80 10.97 27.17
C ASP A 43 -36.10 10.56 28.48
N GLN A 44 -34.79 10.80 28.60
CA GLN A 44 -34.00 10.36 29.75
C GLN A 44 -33.07 11.46 30.29
N PRO A 45 -33.34 12.02 31.48
CA PRO A 45 -32.45 12.97 32.13
C PRO A 45 -31.05 12.41 32.31
N GLY A 46 -30.04 13.15 31.87
CA GLY A 46 -28.63 12.75 31.94
C GLY A 46 -28.18 11.79 30.82
N ALA A 47 -29.06 11.42 29.89
CA ALA A 47 -28.71 10.67 28.69
C ALA A 47 -28.43 11.62 27.49
N THR A 48 -27.79 11.07 26.46
CA THR A 48 -27.44 11.78 25.22
C THR A 48 -27.83 10.93 24.03
N ASP A 49 -28.50 11.55 23.07
CA ASP A 49 -28.82 10.94 21.78
C ASP A 49 -27.70 11.21 20.78
N LEU A 50 -27.23 10.14 20.14
CA LEU A 50 -26.19 10.18 19.11
C LEU A 50 -26.83 9.98 17.74
N THR A 51 -26.86 11.04 16.94
CA THR A 51 -27.31 11.00 15.55
C THR A 51 -26.11 10.82 14.62
N LEU A 52 -26.17 9.80 13.77
CA LEU A 52 -25.14 9.53 12.75
C LEU A 52 -25.70 9.86 11.37
N ILE A 53 -25.03 10.78 10.68
CA ILE A 53 -25.35 11.19 9.31
C ILE A 53 -24.33 10.53 8.40
N PHE A 54 -24.81 9.73 7.45
CA PHE A 54 -23.98 8.98 6.52
C PHE A 54 -24.05 9.61 5.14
N GLU A 55 -22.88 9.89 4.57
CA GLU A 55 -22.72 10.23 3.15
C GLU A 55 -22.03 9.06 2.45
N ASN A 56 -22.56 8.61 1.32
CA ASN A 56 -22.04 7.45 0.61
C ASN A 56 -21.50 7.82 -0.77
N LYS A 57 -20.23 7.49 -1.05
CA LYS A 57 -19.61 7.64 -2.37
C LYS A 57 -19.42 6.27 -3.03
N ARG A 58 -20.32 5.93 -3.95
CA ARG A 58 -20.38 4.61 -4.60
C ARG A 58 -19.25 4.36 -5.60
N TYR A 59 -18.77 5.39 -6.28
CA TYR A 59 -17.77 5.26 -7.33
C TYR A 59 -16.58 6.19 -7.05
N ALA A 60 -15.38 5.68 -7.32
CA ALA A 60 -14.15 6.45 -7.29
C ALA A 60 -13.24 6.00 -8.44
N GLY A 61 -12.52 6.93 -9.03
CA GLY A 61 -11.57 6.63 -10.09
C GLY A 61 -10.75 7.84 -10.46
N GLY A 62 -9.73 7.62 -11.27
CA GLY A 62 -8.84 8.67 -11.76
C GLY A 62 -7.99 8.18 -12.91
N LEU A 63 -7.50 9.13 -13.69
CA LEU A 63 -6.52 8.94 -14.75
C LEU A 63 -5.31 9.83 -14.43
N GLY A 64 -4.12 9.35 -14.77
CA GLY A 64 -2.88 10.07 -14.56
C GLY A 64 -1.92 9.82 -15.72
N ILE A 65 -1.15 10.83 -16.07
CA ILE A 65 -0.03 10.72 -16.98
C ILE A 65 1.21 11.29 -16.28
N ASP A 66 2.32 10.58 -16.38
CA ASP A 66 3.60 11.04 -15.85
C ASP A 66 4.76 10.63 -16.75
N ASN A 67 5.92 11.22 -16.48
CA ASN A 67 7.16 10.98 -17.21
C ASN A 67 8.25 10.35 -16.30
N ARG A 68 7.86 9.46 -15.38
CA ARG A 68 8.77 8.89 -14.36
C ARG A 68 9.34 7.53 -14.72
N GLY A 69 8.98 6.97 -15.88
CA GLY A 69 9.57 5.72 -16.35
C GLY A 69 11.04 5.89 -16.73
N SER A 70 11.80 4.81 -16.64
CA SER A 70 13.18 4.79 -17.14
C SER A 70 13.22 4.83 -18.66
N LYS A 71 14.41 5.04 -19.24
CA LYS A 71 14.62 4.92 -20.70
C LYS A 71 14.20 3.54 -21.24
N PHE A 72 14.31 2.49 -20.42
CA PHE A 72 14.05 1.11 -20.81
C PHE A 72 12.59 0.69 -20.64
N ASN A 73 11.89 1.23 -19.64
CA ASN A 73 10.50 0.86 -19.32
C ASN A 73 9.52 1.98 -19.71
N GLY A 74 9.82 2.71 -20.78
CA GLY A 74 9.00 3.81 -21.30
C GLY A 74 8.93 5.05 -20.41
N PRO A 75 9.57 6.17 -20.81
CA PRO A 75 9.59 7.39 -19.99
C PRO A 75 8.20 7.92 -19.65
N ILE A 76 7.25 7.83 -20.59
CA ILE A 76 5.88 8.33 -20.43
C ILE A 76 4.94 7.18 -20.09
N GLN A 77 4.26 7.31 -18.95
CA GLN A 77 3.31 6.31 -18.45
C GLN A 77 1.91 6.91 -18.31
N LEU A 78 0.91 6.20 -18.82
CA LEU A 78 -0.50 6.45 -18.62
C LEU A 78 -1.03 5.45 -17.60
N SER A 79 -1.60 5.94 -16.50
CA SER A 79 -2.21 5.11 -15.46
C SER A 79 -3.67 5.46 -15.25
N GLY A 80 -4.45 4.47 -14.82
CA GLY A 80 -5.86 4.64 -14.52
C GLY A 80 -6.32 3.69 -13.43
N ASN A 81 -7.29 4.13 -12.65
CA ASN A 81 -7.97 3.29 -11.67
C ASN A 81 -9.47 3.59 -11.61
N ALA A 82 -10.23 2.57 -11.25
CA ALA A 82 -11.65 2.67 -10.97
C ALA A 82 -12.00 1.70 -9.84
N SER A 83 -12.89 2.12 -8.94
CA SER A 83 -13.40 1.28 -7.87
C SER A 83 -14.85 1.61 -7.53
N THR A 84 -15.55 0.59 -7.05
CA THR A 84 -16.90 0.67 -6.52
C THR A 84 -16.85 0.38 -5.02
N ASN A 85 -17.70 1.08 -4.27
CA ASN A 85 -17.88 0.87 -2.84
C ASN A 85 -19.31 0.41 -2.57
N SER A 86 -19.45 -0.67 -1.80
CA SER A 86 -20.73 -1.25 -1.39
C SER A 86 -21.69 -1.54 -2.56
N LEU A 87 -21.16 -2.06 -3.67
CA LEU A 87 -21.92 -2.49 -4.85
C LEU A 87 -22.95 -3.58 -4.50
N LEU A 88 -22.58 -4.51 -3.63
CA LEU A 88 -23.36 -5.64 -3.09
C LEU A 88 -24.08 -5.29 -1.78
N GLY A 89 -23.92 -4.06 -1.27
CA GLY A 89 -24.51 -3.64 0.00
C GLY A 89 -23.79 -4.15 1.26
N LEU A 90 -22.60 -4.74 1.13
CA LEU A 90 -21.84 -5.34 2.23
C LEU A 90 -20.67 -4.46 2.69
N TYR A 91 -20.61 -3.20 2.24
CA TYR A 91 -19.48 -2.29 2.45
C TYR A 91 -18.16 -2.85 1.89
N GLU A 92 -18.23 -3.66 0.84
CA GLU A 92 -17.06 -4.15 0.12
C GLU A 92 -16.50 -3.09 -0.85
N ARG A 93 -15.22 -3.20 -1.19
CA ARG A 93 -14.59 -2.40 -2.23
C ARG A 93 -14.09 -3.29 -3.34
N ILE A 94 -14.51 -3.02 -4.56
CA ILE A 94 -14.06 -3.74 -5.76
C ILE A 94 -13.36 -2.74 -6.64
N GLY A 95 -12.14 -3.03 -7.08
CA GLY A 95 -11.39 -2.08 -7.90
C GLY A 95 -10.54 -2.73 -8.96
N PHE A 96 -10.21 -1.92 -9.94
CA PHE A 96 -9.32 -2.24 -11.04
C PHE A 96 -8.36 -1.06 -11.24
N GLN A 97 -7.11 -1.36 -11.56
CA GLN A 97 -6.12 -0.37 -11.96
C GLN A 97 -5.26 -0.92 -13.09
N GLY A 98 -4.74 -0.02 -13.92
CA GLY A 98 -3.79 -0.37 -14.95
C GLY A 98 -2.81 0.76 -15.22
N ALA A 99 -1.66 0.40 -15.77
CA ALA A 99 -0.65 1.33 -16.25
C ALA A 99 -0.06 0.78 -17.55
N VAL A 100 0.13 1.67 -18.52
CA VAL A 100 0.77 1.37 -19.80
C VAL A 100 1.75 2.49 -20.15
N THR A 101 2.78 2.15 -20.90
CA THR A 101 3.71 3.11 -21.48
C THR A 101 3.23 3.61 -22.83
N LYS A 102 3.84 4.70 -23.33
CA LYS A 102 3.55 5.23 -24.68
C LYS A 102 3.76 4.16 -25.74
N ASP A 103 4.89 3.45 -25.68
CA ASP A 103 5.04 2.19 -26.39
C ASP A 103 4.51 1.08 -25.49
N THR A 104 3.36 0.52 -25.85
CA THR A 104 2.65 -0.41 -24.97
C THR A 104 3.42 -1.70 -24.73
N ASP A 105 4.40 -2.04 -25.55
CA ASP A 105 5.19 -3.27 -25.37
C ASP A 105 6.22 -3.14 -24.24
N GLU A 106 6.69 -1.93 -23.96
CA GLU A 106 7.67 -1.65 -22.89
C GLU A 106 7.11 -1.94 -21.49
N LEU A 107 5.82 -1.64 -21.25
CA LEU A 107 5.14 -1.95 -20.00
C LEU A 107 3.62 -2.01 -20.16
N ARG A 108 3.04 -3.12 -19.71
CA ARG A 108 1.60 -3.25 -19.45
C ARG A 108 1.43 -3.85 -18.07
N PHE A 109 0.67 -3.18 -17.22
CA PHE A 109 0.32 -3.65 -15.90
C PHE A 109 -1.19 -3.55 -15.70
N TYR A 110 -1.80 -4.62 -15.20
CA TYR A 110 -3.21 -4.65 -14.82
C TYR A 110 -3.38 -5.34 -13.48
N SER A 111 -4.27 -4.82 -12.63
CA SER A 111 -4.56 -5.38 -11.33
C SER A 111 -6.03 -5.20 -10.96
N GLY A 112 -6.64 -6.26 -10.45
CA GLY A 112 -7.97 -6.24 -9.84
C GLY A 112 -7.89 -6.58 -8.35
N PHE A 113 -8.79 -6.02 -7.55
CA PHE A 113 -8.85 -6.31 -6.12
C PHE A 113 -10.27 -6.29 -5.55
N TYR A 114 -10.42 -6.98 -4.42
CA TYR A 114 -11.62 -7.05 -3.60
C TYR A 114 -11.24 -6.89 -2.12
N GLU A 115 -11.86 -5.95 -1.41
CA GLU A 115 -11.71 -5.75 0.03
C GLU A 115 -13.06 -5.89 0.73
N GLN A 116 -13.11 -6.67 1.81
CA GLN A 116 -14.31 -6.86 2.62
C GLN A 116 -14.01 -6.59 4.09
N PRO A 117 -14.70 -5.62 4.72
CA PRO A 117 -14.78 -5.52 6.17
C PRO A 117 -15.54 -6.73 6.74
N VAL A 118 -14.91 -7.52 7.60
CA VAL A 118 -15.48 -8.77 8.13
C VAL A 118 -15.85 -8.69 9.62
N SER A 119 -15.37 -7.67 10.32
CA SER A 119 -15.61 -7.48 11.77
C SER A 119 -16.02 -6.04 12.08
N SER A 120 -16.85 -5.87 13.11
CA SER A 120 -17.13 -4.54 13.69
C SER A 120 -15.97 -3.98 14.52
N GLU A 121 -14.90 -4.77 14.69
CA GLU A 121 -13.64 -4.34 15.30
C GLU A 121 -12.63 -3.85 14.25
N GLY A 122 -13.06 -3.67 12.99
CA GLY A 122 -12.24 -3.09 11.93
C GLY A 122 -11.42 -4.10 11.11
N THR A 123 -11.52 -5.40 11.37
CA THR A 123 -10.82 -6.41 10.55
C THR A 123 -11.32 -6.38 9.11
N LYS A 124 -10.37 -6.34 8.17
CA LYS A 124 -10.61 -6.37 6.72
C LYS A 124 -9.86 -7.54 6.08
N ILE A 125 -10.46 -8.14 5.07
CA ILE A 125 -9.82 -9.12 4.19
C ILE A 125 -9.69 -8.48 2.81
N TYR A 126 -8.51 -8.57 2.22
CA TYR A 126 -8.16 -8.04 0.93
C TYR A 126 -7.62 -9.17 0.03
N PHE A 127 -8.14 -9.25 -1.18
CA PHE A 127 -7.67 -10.14 -2.23
C PHE A 127 -7.31 -9.32 -3.47
N SER A 128 -6.19 -9.64 -4.12
CA SER A 128 -5.85 -9.06 -5.42
C SER A 128 -5.18 -10.06 -6.36
N GLY A 129 -5.34 -9.79 -7.65
CA GLY A 129 -4.62 -10.45 -8.72
C GLY A 129 -4.10 -9.40 -9.68
N SER A 130 -2.84 -9.53 -10.10
CA SER A 130 -2.21 -8.65 -11.07
C SER A 130 -1.38 -9.42 -12.08
N ALA A 131 -1.27 -8.86 -13.28
CA ALA A 131 -0.41 -9.34 -14.34
C ALA A 131 0.37 -8.16 -14.93
N SER A 132 1.64 -8.40 -15.24
CA SER A 132 2.49 -7.43 -15.93
C SER A 132 3.30 -8.09 -17.03
N LYS A 133 3.40 -7.40 -18.16
CA LYS A 133 4.33 -7.72 -19.24
C LYS A 133 5.21 -6.51 -19.52
N SER A 134 6.49 -6.72 -19.75
CA SER A 134 7.45 -5.68 -20.10
C SER A 134 8.46 -6.19 -21.12
N GLN A 135 8.70 -5.42 -22.17
CA GLN A 135 9.78 -5.65 -23.12
C GLN A 135 10.69 -4.41 -23.14
N PRO A 136 11.79 -4.40 -22.35
CA PRO A 136 12.65 -3.24 -22.24
C PRO A 136 13.14 -2.73 -23.60
N GLY A 137 12.87 -1.47 -23.90
CA GLY A 137 13.24 -0.82 -25.16
C GLY A 137 14.68 -0.30 -25.18
N ALA A 138 14.94 0.60 -26.13
CA ALA A 138 16.23 1.27 -26.32
C ALA A 138 17.39 0.28 -26.58
N ASP A 139 18.51 0.43 -25.88
CA ASP A 139 19.73 -0.35 -26.14
C ASP A 139 19.56 -1.84 -25.75
N LEU A 140 18.44 -2.19 -25.09
CA LEU A 140 18.07 -3.57 -24.75
C LEU A 140 17.11 -4.22 -25.76
N GLU A 141 16.54 -3.45 -26.69
CA GLU A 141 15.59 -3.95 -27.69
C GLU A 141 16.21 -5.04 -28.58
N ILE A 142 17.51 -4.92 -28.88
CA ILE A 142 18.29 -5.91 -29.65
C ILE A 142 18.39 -7.28 -28.97
N PHE A 143 18.16 -7.34 -27.65
CA PHE A 143 18.26 -8.57 -26.86
C PHE A 143 16.90 -9.26 -26.67
N ASP A 144 15.81 -8.65 -27.16
CA ASP A 144 14.44 -9.17 -27.09
C ASP A 144 14.11 -9.75 -25.70
N VAL A 145 14.35 -8.92 -24.68
CA VAL A 145 14.11 -9.30 -23.29
C VAL A 145 12.62 -9.20 -23.01
N GLU A 146 11.97 -10.30 -22.63
CA GLU A 146 10.58 -10.27 -22.18
C GLU A 146 10.51 -10.56 -20.68
N GLY A 147 9.81 -9.74 -19.93
CA GLY A 147 9.45 -10.00 -18.54
C GLY A 147 7.94 -10.22 -18.39
N ASP A 148 7.55 -11.36 -17.85
CA ASP A 148 6.16 -11.68 -17.51
C ASP A 148 6.05 -11.95 -16.02
N SER A 149 5.08 -11.34 -15.34
CA SER A 149 4.84 -11.57 -13.91
C SER A 149 3.36 -11.61 -13.58
N THR A 150 2.96 -12.65 -12.83
CA THR A 150 1.61 -12.77 -12.28
C THR A 150 1.70 -12.84 -10.77
N THR A 151 0.91 -12.02 -10.08
CA THR A 151 0.88 -11.97 -8.61
C THR A 151 -0.55 -12.12 -8.10
N PHE A 152 -0.72 -12.99 -7.10
CA PHE A 152 -1.94 -13.08 -6.30
C PHE A 152 -1.60 -12.77 -4.85
N THR A 153 -2.41 -11.94 -4.21
CA THR A 153 -2.21 -11.57 -2.80
C THR A 153 -3.50 -11.75 -2.01
N LEU A 154 -3.40 -12.38 -0.86
CA LEU A 154 -4.41 -12.41 0.18
C LEU A 154 -3.84 -11.70 1.41
N ARG A 155 -4.60 -10.78 2.01
CA ARG A 155 -4.18 -10.04 3.21
C ARG A 155 -5.34 -9.89 4.18
N MET A 156 -5.07 -10.09 5.46
CA MET A 156 -5.96 -9.75 6.56
C MET A 156 -5.33 -8.63 7.37
N THR A 157 -6.06 -7.55 7.59
CA THR A 157 -5.61 -6.39 8.37
C THR A 157 -6.53 -6.18 9.57
N HIS A 158 -5.97 -5.87 10.74
CA HIS A 158 -6.73 -5.57 11.95
C HIS A 158 -6.17 -4.32 12.65
N PRO A 159 -7.02 -3.30 12.92
CA PRO A 159 -6.63 -2.14 13.70
C PRO A 159 -6.64 -2.47 15.20
N ILE A 160 -5.46 -2.61 15.79
CA ILE A 160 -5.28 -2.76 17.23
C ILE A 160 -5.69 -1.46 17.91
N ILE A 161 -5.10 -0.34 17.49
CA ILE A 161 -5.42 1.00 17.97
C ILE A 161 -6.00 1.79 16.81
N ARG A 162 -7.11 2.50 17.07
CA ARG A 162 -7.75 3.39 16.10
C ARG A 162 -8.27 4.62 16.83
N SER A 163 -7.61 5.75 16.61
CA SER A 163 -7.96 7.05 17.18
C SER A 163 -7.58 8.17 16.21
N ARG A 164 -7.91 9.43 16.52
CA ARG A 164 -7.47 10.57 15.69
C ARG A 164 -5.98 10.84 15.80
N ALA A 165 -5.36 10.55 16.94
CA ALA A 165 -3.96 10.90 17.22
C ALA A 165 -2.97 9.74 17.03
N GLU A 166 -3.46 8.50 17.10
CA GLU A 166 -2.64 7.29 17.10
C GLU A 166 -3.41 6.12 16.48
N ASN A 167 -2.78 5.41 15.53
CA ASN A 167 -3.31 4.22 14.92
C ASN A 167 -2.24 3.14 14.80
N LEU A 168 -2.59 1.92 15.19
CA LEU A 168 -1.72 0.75 15.09
C LEU A 168 -2.49 -0.36 14.38
N ASN A 169 -2.01 -0.72 13.20
CA ASN A 169 -2.54 -1.81 12.40
C ASN A 169 -1.54 -2.96 12.38
N THR A 170 -2.06 -4.18 12.47
CA THR A 170 -1.32 -5.39 12.14
C THR A 170 -1.92 -6.03 10.90
N PHE A 171 -1.09 -6.69 10.10
CA PHE A 171 -1.57 -7.47 8.98
C PHE A 171 -0.80 -8.76 8.82
N PHE A 172 -1.51 -9.77 8.34
CA PHE A 172 -0.95 -11.02 7.86
C PHE A 172 -1.28 -11.16 6.38
N GLY A 173 -0.33 -11.59 5.57
CA GLY A 173 -0.49 -11.74 4.14
C GLY A 173 0.12 -13.00 3.60
N PHE A 174 -0.40 -13.41 2.45
CA PHE A 174 0.15 -14.45 1.62
C PHE A 174 0.19 -13.96 0.17
N THR A 175 1.35 -14.04 -0.46
CA THR A 175 1.57 -13.65 -1.86
C THR A 175 2.09 -14.84 -2.64
N ARG A 176 1.44 -15.14 -3.75
CA ARG A 176 1.95 -16.02 -4.80
C ARG A 176 2.41 -15.15 -5.96
N ARG A 177 3.69 -15.23 -6.31
CA ARG A 177 4.25 -14.56 -7.48
C ARG A 177 4.94 -15.57 -8.37
N ASP A 178 4.61 -15.54 -9.65
CA ASP A 178 5.29 -16.32 -10.68
C ASP A 178 5.83 -15.31 -11.71
N SER A 179 7.15 -15.27 -11.89
CA SER A 179 7.84 -14.32 -12.76
C SER A 179 8.76 -15.08 -13.71
N THR A 180 8.74 -14.73 -14.98
CA THR A 180 9.58 -15.33 -16.03
C THR A 180 10.27 -14.23 -16.80
N THR A 181 11.56 -14.42 -17.09
CA THR A 181 12.30 -13.55 -18.00
C THR A 181 12.83 -14.38 -19.15
N LYS A 182 12.57 -13.92 -20.37
CA LYS A 182 13.12 -14.49 -21.60
C LYS A 182 14.16 -13.56 -22.19
N PHE A 183 15.07 -14.15 -22.94
CA PHE A 183 16.12 -13.47 -23.66
C PHE A 183 16.21 -14.11 -25.05
N LEU A 184 16.06 -13.31 -26.12
CA LEU A 184 16.01 -13.80 -27.50
C LEU A 184 14.99 -14.93 -27.70
N GLY A 185 13.80 -14.80 -27.09
CA GLY A 185 12.73 -15.80 -27.14
C GLY A 185 12.92 -17.04 -26.24
N GLU A 186 14.11 -17.26 -25.69
CA GLU A 186 14.42 -18.40 -24.82
C GLU A 186 14.25 -18.05 -23.34
N THR A 187 13.78 -19.01 -22.53
CA THR A 187 13.58 -18.76 -21.09
C THR A 187 14.92 -18.68 -20.37
N ASN A 188 15.25 -17.50 -19.88
CA ASN A 188 16.47 -17.24 -19.12
C ASN A 188 16.27 -17.52 -17.63
N SER A 189 15.15 -17.05 -17.05
CA SER A 189 14.83 -17.27 -15.64
C SER A 189 13.34 -17.47 -15.38
N THR A 190 13.03 -18.23 -14.34
CA THR A 190 11.68 -18.47 -13.83
C THR A 190 11.72 -18.53 -12.30
N ASP A 191 11.18 -17.49 -11.69
CA ASP A 191 11.07 -17.35 -10.25
C ASP A 191 9.63 -17.57 -9.80
N LYS A 192 9.41 -18.60 -8.98
CA LYS A 192 8.12 -18.88 -8.35
C LYS A 192 8.25 -18.69 -6.85
N LEU A 193 7.65 -17.62 -6.35
CA LEU A 193 7.71 -17.23 -4.94
C LEU A 193 6.36 -17.44 -4.26
N ARG A 194 6.38 -18.03 -3.07
CA ARG A 194 5.23 -18.05 -2.14
C ARG A 194 5.70 -17.41 -0.86
N ILE A 195 5.08 -16.31 -0.47
CA ILE A 195 5.57 -15.46 0.61
C ILE A 195 4.45 -15.34 1.62
N ALA A 196 4.69 -15.75 2.85
CA ALA A 196 3.87 -15.35 3.98
C ALA A 196 4.53 -14.15 4.65
N ASN A 197 3.73 -13.17 5.08
CA ASN A 197 4.28 -12.00 5.74
C ASN A 197 3.40 -11.53 6.90
N PHE A 198 4.07 -10.98 7.90
CA PHE A 198 3.44 -10.32 9.04
C PHE A 198 4.00 -8.91 9.14
N GLY A 199 3.11 -7.93 9.29
CA GLY A 199 3.53 -6.56 9.40
C GLY A 199 2.76 -5.74 10.41
N LEU A 200 3.37 -4.61 10.74
CA LEU A 200 2.90 -3.60 11.67
C LEU A 200 2.99 -2.25 10.96
N SER A 201 1.94 -1.46 11.07
CA SER A 201 1.88 -0.09 10.59
C SER A 201 1.39 0.79 11.72
N TYR A 202 2.21 1.76 12.11
CA TYR A 202 1.97 2.63 13.25
C TYR A 202 2.10 4.08 12.81
N ASP A 203 1.02 4.85 12.95
CA ASP A 203 1.02 6.29 12.72
C ASP A 203 0.55 7.02 13.97
N PHE A 204 1.25 8.11 14.31
CA PHE A 204 0.92 8.89 15.49
C PHE A 204 1.39 10.34 15.39
N VAL A 205 0.67 11.22 16.08
CA VAL A 205 1.05 12.61 16.30
C VAL A 205 1.72 12.72 17.67
N ASP A 206 2.97 13.18 17.70
CA ASP A 206 3.70 13.35 18.96
C ASP A 206 3.48 14.72 19.62
N ASN A 207 4.06 14.88 20.81
CA ASN A 207 3.97 16.10 21.62
C ASN A 207 4.60 17.33 20.95
N TYR A 208 5.47 17.14 19.95
CA TYR A 208 6.08 18.21 19.16
C TYR A 208 5.30 18.52 17.88
N ARG A 209 4.06 18.03 17.77
CA ARG A 209 3.20 18.14 16.57
C ARG A 209 3.84 17.52 15.33
N GLY A 210 4.75 16.57 15.52
CA GLY A 210 5.31 15.77 14.43
C GLY A 210 4.36 14.63 14.08
N VAL A 211 4.13 14.43 12.79
CA VAL A 211 3.40 13.25 12.28
C VAL A 211 4.43 12.19 11.96
N ASN A 212 4.29 11.02 12.58
CA ASN A 212 5.20 9.90 12.43
C ASN A 212 4.46 8.73 11.80
N LEU A 213 5.15 8.00 10.93
CA LEU A 213 4.67 6.77 10.32
C LEU A 213 5.81 5.75 10.35
N LEU A 214 5.53 4.56 10.87
CA LEU A 214 6.45 3.44 10.97
C LEU A 214 5.78 2.19 10.41
N ASN A 215 6.41 1.60 9.40
CA ASN A 215 6.01 0.31 8.83
C ASN A 215 7.13 -0.70 9.05
N ILE A 216 6.79 -1.87 9.57
CA ILE A 216 7.71 -3.00 9.71
C ILE A 216 7.04 -4.22 9.12
N ASN A 217 7.77 -4.99 8.32
CA ASN A 217 7.26 -6.18 7.65
C ASN A 217 8.30 -7.30 7.72
N TRP A 218 7.91 -8.42 8.29
CA TRP A 218 8.67 -9.66 8.23
C TRP A 218 8.07 -10.54 7.13
N SER A 219 8.92 -11.02 6.23
CA SER A 219 8.52 -11.87 5.11
C SER A 219 9.29 -13.18 5.11
N GLN A 220 8.56 -14.27 4.91
CA GLN A 220 9.07 -15.63 4.84
C GLN A 220 8.67 -16.26 3.51
N GLY A 221 9.67 -16.60 2.70
CA GLY A 221 9.52 -17.44 1.52
C GLY A 221 9.26 -18.89 1.92
N LEU A 222 8.27 -19.51 1.27
CA LEU A 222 7.75 -20.84 1.57
C LEU A 222 7.93 -21.77 0.36
N ASN A 223 8.38 -22.99 0.61
CA ASN A 223 8.55 -24.02 -0.42
C ASN A 223 7.24 -24.81 -0.61
N ILE A 224 6.16 -24.12 -0.99
CA ILE A 224 4.83 -24.71 -1.21
C ILE A 224 4.30 -24.32 -2.60
N PHE A 225 3.24 -24.98 -3.08
CA PHE A 225 2.54 -24.63 -4.33
C PHE A 225 3.46 -24.38 -5.54
N GLY A 226 4.49 -25.21 -5.68
CA GLY A 226 5.45 -25.14 -6.79
C GLY A 226 6.38 -23.92 -6.76
N ALA A 227 6.71 -23.42 -5.56
CA ALA A 227 7.79 -22.44 -5.40
C ALA A 227 9.11 -22.97 -5.97
N SER A 228 9.96 -22.08 -6.49
CA SER A 228 11.26 -22.46 -7.02
C SER A 228 12.14 -23.07 -5.93
N GLU A 229 12.88 -24.12 -6.27
CA GLU A 229 13.83 -24.74 -5.36
C GLU A 229 15.13 -23.92 -5.28
N SER A 230 15.82 -23.98 -4.14
CA SER A 230 17.12 -23.33 -4.01
C SER A 230 18.15 -24.03 -4.89
N GLY A 231 18.87 -23.28 -5.72
CA GLY A 231 19.85 -23.82 -6.65
C GLY A 231 19.27 -24.37 -7.96
N ALA A 232 18.00 -24.07 -8.28
CA ALA A 232 17.45 -24.36 -9.60
C ALA A 232 18.24 -23.60 -10.69
N LEU A 233 18.40 -24.23 -11.86
CA LEU A 233 19.30 -23.75 -12.92
C LEU A 233 18.85 -22.43 -13.57
N GLN A 234 17.54 -22.15 -13.58
CA GLN A 234 16.94 -20.98 -14.24
C GLN A 234 16.36 -20.01 -13.21
N LEU A 235 17.10 -19.68 -12.16
CA LEU A 235 16.72 -18.61 -11.23
C LEU A 235 17.22 -17.27 -11.73
N SER A 236 16.50 -16.18 -11.42
CA SER A 236 16.97 -14.83 -11.77
C SER A 236 18.33 -14.49 -11.19
N ARG A 237 18.68 -15.10 -10.06
CA ARG A 237 19.98 -15.00 -9.41
C ARG A 237 20.44 -16.42 -9.04
N PRO A 238 21.60 -16.90 -9.52
CA PRO A 238 22.09 -18.25 -9.23
C PRO A 238 22.19 -18.57 -7.73
N GLU A 239 22.60 -17.58 -6.93
CA GLU A 239 22.73 -17.70 -5.47
C GLU A 239 21.40 -17.50 -4.72
N GLY A 240 20.37 -17.01 -5.43
CA GLY A 240 19.11 -16.56 -4.86
C GLY A 240 18.25 -17.71 -4.34
N ARG A 241 17.58 -17.50 -3.22
CA ARG A 241 16.73 -18.51 -2.57
C ARG A 241 15.28 -18.05 -2.53
N ALA A 242 14.38 -18.90 -3.02
CA ALA A 242 12.93 -18.69 -2.86
C ALA A 242 12.46 -18.91 -1.41
N SER A 243 13.14 -19.77 -0.66
CA SER A 243 12.98 -19.91 0.80
C SER A 243 13.92 -18.93 1.51
N PHE A 244 13.43 -17.72 1.71
CA PHE A 244 14.15 -16.66 2.40
C PHE A 244 13.42 -16.23 3.66
N SER A 245 14.15 -15.56 4.55
CA SER A 245 13.55 -14.74 5.60
C SER A 245 14.14 -13.36 5.46
N LYS A 246 13.29 -12.32 5.53
CA LYS A 246 13.74 -10.93 5.51
C LYS A 246 12.87 -10.04 6.36
N ILE A 247 13.46 -8.96 6.84
CA ILE A 247 12.77 -7.87 7.53
C ILE A 247 12.98 -6.60 6.72
N SER A 248 11.89 -5.90 6.44
CA SER A 248 11.92 -4.61 5.77
C SER A 248 11.08 -3.61 6.55
N GLY A 249 11.31 -2.33 6.30
CA GLY A 249 10.50 -1.30 6.93
C GLY A 249 10.73 0.07 6.35
N GLU A 250 9.86 0.97 6.74
CA GLU A 250 9.91 2.39 6.39
C GLU A 250 9.57 3.20 7.63
N ALA A 251 10.27 4.31 7.80
CA ALA A 251 10.02 5.29 8.84
C ALA A 251 9.95 6.67 8.21
N LEU A 252 8.96 7.45 8.59
CA LEU A 252 8.73 8.80 8.10
C LEU A 252 8.36 9.71 9.26
N ARG A 253 8.92 10.92 9.27
CA ARG A 253 8.56 12.00 10.18
C ARG A 253 8.36 13.27 9.39
N LEU A 254 7.18 13.87 9.51
CA LEU A 254 6.89 15.22 9.04
C LEU A 254 6.79 16.17 10.23
N GLN A 255 7.69 17.14 10.31
CA GLN A 255 7.77 18.12 11.37
C GLN A 255 7.42 19.50 10.85
N GLN A 256 6.40 20.15 11.43
CA GLN A 256 6.18 21.57 11.19
C GLN A 256 7.26 22.38 11.95
N LEU A 257 8.02 23.20 11.23
CA LEU A 257 9.09 24.04 11.81
C LEU A 257 8.59 25.47 12.07
N ALA A 258 7.78 26.01 11.16
CA ALA A 258 7.18 27.33 11.23
C ALA A 258 5.90 27.34 10.38
N PRO A 259 5.07 28.41 10.42
CA PRO A 259 3.97 28.56 9.46
C PRO A 259 4.48 28.38 8.03
N SER A 260 3.82 27.50 7.28
CA SER A 260 4.18 27.12 5.89
C SER A 260 5.51 26.37 5.70
N TRP A 261 6.28 26.06 6.75
CA TRP A 261 7.54 25.30 6.64
C TRP A 261 7.43 23.94 7.32
N MET A 262 7.79 22.90 6.58
CA MET A 262 7.79 21.52 7.07
C MET A 262 9.11 20.85 6.72
N LEU A 263 9.58 19.97 7.60
CA LEU A 263 10.75 19.13 7.36
C LEU A 263 10.28 17.67 7.34
N LEU A 264 10.52 16.99 6.22
CA LEU A 264 10.26 15.59 6.03
C LEU A 264 11.57 14.81 6.15
N GLY A 265 11.67 13.94 7.15
CA GLY A 265 12.69 12.90 7.22
C GLY A 265 12.05 11.54 6.90
N ALA A 266 12.70 10.73 6.06
CA ALA A 266 12.25 9.37 5.82
C ALA A 266 13.43 8.40 5.66
N ALA A 267 13.20 7.14 6.00
CA ALA A 267 14.13 6.03 5.83
C ALA A 267 13.38 4.81 5.31
N SER A 268 14.01 4.04 4.43
CA SER A 268 13.54 2.73 3.98
C SER A 268 14.69 1.75 4.07
N TRP A 269 14.43 0.54 4.58
CA TRP A 269 15.47 -0.46 4.78
C TRP A 269 14.96 -1.86 4.51
N GLN A 270 15.91 -2.74 4.19
CA GLN A 270 15.71 -4.17 4.09
C GLN A 270 16.95 -4.90 4.61
N TYR A 271 16.72 -5.98 5.35
CA TYR A 271 17.75 -6.92 5.74
C TYR A 271 17.26 -8.35 5.45
N SER A 272 17.98 -9.07 4.61
CA SER A 272 17.72 -10.47 4.31
C SER A 272 18.68 -11.38 5.05
N PHE A 273 18.25 -12.55 5.52
CA PHE A 273 19.15 -13.52 6.14
C PHE A 273 19.86 -14.42 5.11
N VAL A 274 19.50 -14.30 3.83
CA VAL A 274 20.03 -15.07 2.71
C VAL A 274 20.09 -14.24 1.43
N LYS A 275 20.75 -14.78 0.39
CA LYS A 275 20.67 -14.23 -0.97
C LYS A 275 19.26 -14.38 -1.54
N LEU A 276 18.71 -13.29 -2.07
CA LEU A 276 17.33 -13.21 -2.57
C LEU A 276 17.25 -13.46 -4.08
N LEU A 277 16.05 -13.73 -4.59
CA LEU A 277 15.79 -13.61 -6.02
C LEU A 277 15.61 -12.13 -6.40
N ALA A 278 15.84 -11.77 -7.67
CA ALA A 278 15.89 -10.37 -8.10
C ALA A 278 14.64 -9.58 -7.72
N SER A 279 13.46 -10.19 -7.82
CA SER A 279 12.18 -9.55 -7.47
C SER A 279 11.98 -9.24 -5.98
N GLU A 280 12.87 -9.73 -5.10
CA GLU A 280 12.82 -9.50 -3.65
C GLU A 280 13.97 -8.63 -3.14
N GLU A 281 14.91 -8.24 -4.00
CA GLU A 281 16.00 -7.34 -3.65
C GLU A 281 15.50 -5.93 -3.29
N PHE A 282 16.28 -5.24 -2.46
CA PHE A 282 16.07 -3.85 -2.12
C PHE A 282 16.64 -2.96 -3.22
N GLY A 283 15.77 -2.20 -3.90
CA GLY A 283 16.16 -1.22 -4.90
C GLY A 283 16.25 0.20 -4.35
N VAL A 284 17.26 0.96 -4.78
CA VAL A 284 17.39 2.40 -4.54
C VAL A 284 17.37 3.14 -5.88
N GLY A 285 16.61 4.24 -5.94
CA GLY A 285 16.41 5.04 -7.15
C GLY A 285 14.94 5.39 -7.37
N GLY A 286 14.68 6.31 -8.30
CA GLY A 286 13.34 6.77 -8.66
C GLY A 286 12.78 7.86 -7.74
N SER A 287 11.45 7.97 -7.66
CA SER A 287 10.79 9.14 -7.07
C SER A 287 10.79 9.19 -5.54
N GLN A 288 10.96 8.05 -4.87
CA GLN A 288 10.82 7.94 -3.41
C GLN A 288 12.13 8.16 -2.65
N PHE A 289 13.19 7.46 -3.05
CA PHE A 289 14.53 7.50 -2.46
C PHE A 289 15.57 7.43 -3.58
N GLY A 290 16.67 8.20 -3.47
CA GLY A 290 17.65 8.29 -4.57
C GLY A 290 17.09 9.03 -5.78
N ARG A 291 16.34 10.12 -5.56
CA ARG A 291 15.87 11.00 -6.64
C ARG A 291 17.06 11.46 -7.49
N ALA A 292 16.84 11.59 -8.80
CA ALA A 292 17.83 11.80 -9.88
C ALA A 292 18.42 10.53 -10.54
N PHE A 293 18.10 9.34 -10.02
CA PHE A 293 18.43 8.06 -10.64
C PHE A 293 17.17 7.32 -11.08
N ASP A 294 17.32 6.41 -12.05
CA ASP A 294 16.21 5.57 -12.51
C ASP A 294 15.72 4.64 -11.39
N PRO A 295 14.47 4.16 -11.44
CA PRO A 295 13.94 3.22 -10.45
C PRO A 295 14.80 1.95 -10.36
N SER A 296 15.20 1.59 -9.13
CA SER A 296 16.06 0.42 -8.86
C SER A 296 17.40 0.43 -9.60
N GLU A 297 17.99 1.60 -9.81
CA GLU A 297 19.34 1.77 -10.38
C GLU A 297 20.39 0.88 -9.70
N ILE A 298 20.28 0.73 -8.37
CA ILE A 298 21.10 -0.18 -7.58
C ILE A 298 20.20 -1.09 -6.77
N THR A 299 20.46 -2.40 -6.83
CA THR A 299 19.75 -3.41 -6.04
C THR A 299 20.70 -4.20 -5.13
N GLY A 300 20.15 -4.80 -4.07
CA GLY A 300 20.88 -5.76 -3.25
C GLY A 300 20.01 -6.49 -2.24
N ASP A 301 20.56 -7.53 -1.61
CA ASP A 301 19.84 -8.33 -0.61
C ASP A 301 19.46 -7.51 0.65
N HIS A 302 20.31 -6.54 0.98
CA HIS A 302 20.15 -5.60 2.09
C HIS A 302 20.33 -4.18 1.57
N GLY A 303 19.71 -3.22 2.24
CA GLY A 303 19.97 -1.82 1.95
C GLY A 303 19.30 -0.87 2.92
N LEU A 304 19.75 0.37 2.88
CA LEU A 304 19.21 1.49 3.62
C LEU A 304 19.19 2.70 2.68
N ALA A 305 18.05 3.35 2.60
CA ALA A 305 17.88 4.60 1.88
C ALA A 305 17.32 5.67 2.81
N LEU A 306 17.89 6.87 2.75
CA LEU A 306 17.50 8.02 3.58
C LEU A 306 17.04 9.17 2.70
N LYS A 307 16.10 9.96 3.21
CA LYS A 307 15.57 11.17 2.57
C LYS A 307 15.39 12.26 3.61
N LEU A 308 15.82 13.46 3.26
CA LEU A 308 15.55 14.69 4.00
C LEU A 308 15.04 15.74 3.02
N GLU A 309 13.88 16.32 3.29
CA GLU A 309 13.24 17.30 2.40
C GLU A 309 12.68 18.47 3.21
N LEU A 310 13.14 19.68 2.91
CA LEU A 310 12.58 20.91 3.45
C LEU A 310 11.49 21.43 2.50
N GLN A 311 10.28 21.53 3.00
CA GLN A 311 9.09 21.91 2.23
C GLN A 311 8.61 23.30 2.66
N LYS A 312 8.26 24.13 1.66
CA LYS A 312 7.61 25.42 1.86
C LYS A 312 6.28 25.45 1.12
N ALA A 313 5.19 25.59 1.85
CA ALA A 313 3.86 25.73 1.28
C ALA A 313 3.63 27.18 0.82
N PHE A 314 3.28 27.36 -0.46
CA PHE A 314 2.90 28.66 -1.00
C PHE A 314 1.39 28.71 -1.15
N GLN A 315 0.71 29.46 -0.29
CA GLN A 315 -0.72 29.73 -0.45
C GLN A 315 -0.89 30.99 -1.29
N PHE A 316 -1.27 30.83 -2.55
CA PHE A 316 -1.58 31.96 -3.42
C PHE A 316 -3.00 32.42 -3.14
N LYS A 317 -3.17 33.52 -2.39
CA LYS A 317 -4.47 34.18 -2.25
C LYS A 317 -4.82 34.94 -3.54
N LYS A 318 -5.25 34.24 -4.59
CA LYS A 318 -5.88 34.84 -5.77
C LYS A 318 -7.29 34.27 -5.92
N SER A 319 -8.26 35.14 -6.21
CA SER A 319 -9.68 34.79 -6.37
C SER A 319 -9.98 33.72 -7.43
N TYR A 320 -9.04 33.44 -8.33
CA TYR A 320 -9.20 32.49 -9.44
C TYR A 320 -8.42 31.17 -9.24
N ILE A 321 -7.66 31.04 -8.14
CA ILE A 321 -6.94 29.81 -7.77
C ILE A 321 -7.27 29.56 -6.30
N GLN A 322 -8.30 28.75 -6.05
CA GLN A 322 -8.63 28.25 -4.72
C GLN A 322 -8.28 26.76 -4.68
N ASP A 323 -7.56 26.37 -3.62
CA ASP A 323 -7.26 24.97 -3.25
C ASP A 323 -8.51 24.20 -2.81
#